data_AF-A0A4U0WEZ4-F1
#
_entry.id   AF-A0A4U0WEZ4-F1
#
_cell.length_a   1.000
_cell.length_b   1.000
_cell.length_c   1.000
_cell.angle_alpha   90.00
_cell.angle_beta   90.00
_cell.angle_gamma   90.00
#
_symmetry.space_group_name_H-M   'P 1'
#
loop_
_entity.id
_entity.type
_entity.pdbx_description
1 polymer ?
#
loop_
_entity_poly.entity_id
_entity_poly.type
_entity_poly.pdbx_seq_one_letter_code
_entity_poly.pdbx_strand_id
1 'polypeptide(L)'
;GFDAQAYVKNVLQREGLEGCLRVEGGLVGEIRGLDGERKALVYDNYSKLIAATDTIRKMRTNMDPLTPTTSTLSAAIAHIAETAAALSHHHAVPDAETAHSGTNNSHPNTKGKEIHTVRWVLNAPSRLHALLTQGHRDAAEAEWAEVRVLLEKWRGREVAGVEELWQECESAFKTPGSEAS
;
A
#
# COMPACT_ATOMS: atom_id res chain seq x y z
N GLY A 1 2.52 -40.96 -52.99
CA GLY A 1 1.96 -41.97 -52.06
C GLY A 1 2.66 -43.28 -52.28
N PHE A 2 2.63 -44.18 -51.31
CA PHE A 2 3.20 -45.52 -51.46
C PHE A 2 2.27 -46.42 -52.31
N ASP A 3 2.81 -47.13 -53.30
CA ASP A 3 2.08 -48.12 -54.11
C ASP A 3 2.45 -49.53 -53.65
N ALA A 4 1.55 -50.14 -52.88
CA ALA A 4 1.74 -51.47 -52.32
C ALA A 4 1.80 -52.57 -53.38
N GLN A 5 1.02 -52.44 -54.47
CA GLN A 5 0.97 -53.47 -55.52
C GLN A 5 2.27 -53.49 -56.32
N ALA A 6 2.79 -52.31 -56.68
CA ALA A 6 4.08 -52.20 -57.36
C ALA A 6 5.25 -52.68 -56.49
N TYR A 7 5.20 -52.45 -55.18
CA TYR A 7 6.20 -52.93 -54.23
C TYR A 7 6.18 -54.45 -54.11
N VAL A 8 5.02 -55.05 -53.85
CA VAL A 8 4.87 -56.52 -53.74
C VAL A 8 5.28 -57.21 -55.03
N LYS A 9 4.88 -56.67 -56.19
CA LYS A 9 5.29 -57.20 -57.50
C LYS A 9 6.82 -57.16 -57.68
N ASN A 10 7.48 -56.06 -57.31
CA ASN A 10 8.94 -55.96 -57.38
C ASN A 10 9.63 -56.97 -56.47
N VAL A 11 9.13 -57.16 -55.24
CA VAL A 11 9.68 -58.13 -54.29
C VAL A 11 9.56 -59.55 -54.84
N LEU A 12 8.39 -59.93 -55.36
CA LEU A 12 8.17 -61.25 -55.97
C LEU A 12 8.98 -61.49 -57.25
N GLN A 13 9.33 -60.44 -57.98
CA GLN A 13 10.17 -60.54 -59.19
C GLN A 13 11.67 -60.66 -58.87
N ARG A 14 12.12 -60.11 -57.74
CA ARG A 14 13.54 -60.10 -57.34
C ARG A 14 13.93 -61.25 -56.41
N GLU A 15 13.04 -61.62 -55.49
CA GLU A 15 13.33 -62.57 -54.42
C GLU A 15 12.68 -63.92 -54.70
N GLY A 16 13.35 -65.01 -54.30
CA GLY A 16 12.70 -66.32 -54.19
C GLY A 16 11.77 -66.41 -52.98
N LEU A 17 11.07 -67.54 -52.82
CA LEU A 17 10.13 -67.76 -51.71
C LEU A 17 10.73 -67.49 -50.32
N GLU A 18 11.97 -67.95 -50.08
CA GLU A 18 12.68 -67.73 -48.81
C GLU A 18 12.93 -66.24 -48.54
N GLY A 19 13.30 -65.48 -49.58
CA GLY A 19 13.48 -64.03 -49.48
C GLY A 19 12.18 -63.31 -49.18
N CYS A 20 11.08 -63.70 -49.83
CA CYS A 20 9.75 -63.18 -49.52
C CYS A 20 9.33 -63.44 -48.06
N LEU A 21 9.57 -64.64 -47.54
CA LEU A 21 9.28 -64.97 -46.13
C LEU A 21 10.15 -64.15 -45.16
N ARG A 22 11.41 -63.87 -45.52
CA ARG A 22 12.29 -63.02 -44.72
C ARG A 22 11.79 -61.57 -44.69
N VAL A 23 11.36 -61.05 -45.83
CA VAL A 23 10.76 -59.70 -45.93
C VAL A 23 9.47 -59.63 -45.13
N GLU A 24 8.60 -60.63 -45.22
CA GLU A 24 7.37 -60.72 -44.44
C GLU A 24 7.65 -60.72 -42.94
N GLY A 25 8.58 -61.55 -42.48
CA GLY A 25 8.99 -61.59 -41.07
C GLY A 25 9.54 -60.24 -40.58
N GLY A 26 10.30 -59.54 -41.41
CA GLY A 26 10.79 -58.19 -41.13
C GLY A 26 9.64 -57.17 -40.98
N LEU A 27 8.73 -57.14 -41.96
CA LEU A 27 7.57 -56.25 -41.93
C LEU A 27 6.65 -56.52 -40.73
N VAL A 28 6.45 -57.78 -40.35
CA VAL A 28 5.70 -58.13 -39.14
C VAL A 28 6.39 -57.61 -37.88
N GLY A 29 7.73 -57.66 -37.84
CA GLY A 29 8.53 -57.04 -36.78
C GLY A 29 8.33 -55.52 -36.71
N GLU A 30 8.45 -54.84 -37.85
CA GLU A 30 8.24 -53.39 -37.98
C GLU A 30 6.82 -52.97 -37.57
N ILE A 31 5.79 -53.71 -37.99
CA ILE A 31 4.39 -53.45 -37.61
C ILE A 31 4.23 -53.50 -36.08
N ARG A 32 4.83 -54.51 -35.43
CA ARG A 32 4.78 -54.62 -33.96
C ARG A 32 5.56 -53.50 -33.27
N GLY A 33 6.72 -53.11 -33.82
CA GLY A 33 7.50 -51.98 -33.33
C GLY A 33 6.70 -50.68 -33.39
N LEU A 34 6.12 -50.37 -34.55
CA LEU A 34 5.29 -49.18 -34.78
C LEU A 34 4.05 -49.16 -33.88
N ASP A 35 3.40 -50.30 -33.64
CA ASP A 35 2.28 -50.38 -32.69
C ASP A 35 2.74 -50.08 -31.25
N GLY A 36 3.92 -50.55 -30.86
CA GLY A 36 4.55 -50.21 -29.58
C GLY A 36 4.84 -48.72 -29.44
N GLU A 37 5.45 -48.10 -30.44
CA GLU A 37 5.74 -46.66 -30.47
C GLU A 37 4.45 -45.82 -30.43
N ARG A 38 3.44 -46.20 -31.20
CA ARG A 38 2.12 -45.56 -31.17
C ARG A 38 1.52 -45.62 -29.76
N LYS A 39 1.54 -46.79 -29.11
CA LYS A 39 1.04 -46.93 -27.74
C LYS A 39 1.82 -46.02 -26.79
N ALA A 40 3.15 -46.02 -26.87
CA ALA A 40 4.00 -45.16 -26.04
C ALA A 40 3.66 -43.67 -26.20
N LEU A 41 3.49 -43.19 -27.44
CA LEU A 41 3.06 -41.81 -27.72
C LEU A 41 1.69 -41.49 -27.14
N VAL A 42 0.73 -42.41 -27.27
CA VAL A 42 -0.61 -42.25 -26.71
C VAL A 42 -0.54 -42.14 -25.17
N TYR A 43 0.22 -43.01 -24.51
CA TYR A 43 0.40 -42.96 -23.06
C TYR A 43 1.10 -41.67 -22.60
N ASP A 44 2.15 -41.25 -23.29
CA ASP A 44 2.85 -40.00 -22.99
C ASP A 44 1.92 -38.78 -23.15
N ASN A 45 1.13 -38.74 -24.23
CA ASN A 45 0.18 -37.66 -24.45
C ASN A 45 -0.93 -37.61 -23.39
N TYR A 46 -1.54 -38.75 -23.06
CA TYR A 46 -2.55 -38.81 -22.00
C TYR A 46 -1.96 -38.44 -20.64
N SER A 47 -0.76 -38.93 -20.31
CA SER A 47 -0.06 -38.58 -19.07
C SER A 47 0.15 -37.07 -18.95
N LYS A 48 0.63 -36.43 -20.02
CA LYS A 48 0.81 -34.97 -20.08
C LYS A 48 -0.51 -34.21 -19.93
N LEU A 49 -1.58 -34.68 -20.58
CA LEU A 49 -2.89 -34.03 -20.52
C LEU A 49 -3.51 -34.13 -19.12
N ILE A 50 -3.37 -35.29 -18.46
CA ILE A 50 -3.78 -35.50 -17.08
C ILE A 50 -2.99 -34.57 -16.15
N ALA A 51 -1.66 -34.52 -16.29
CA ALA A 51 -0.80 -33.64 -15.49
C ALA A 51 -1.13 -32.14 -15.66
N ALA A 52 -1.43 -31.71 -16.89
CA ALA A 52 -1.89 -30.35 -17.17
C ALA A 52 -3.23 -30.07 -16.49
N THR A 53 -4.17 -31.01 -16.56
CA THR A 53 -5.49 -30.89 -15.93
C THR A 53 -5.39 -30.82 -14.41
N ASP A 54 -4.51 -31.63 -13.80
CA ASP A 54 -4.22 -31.56 -12.36
C ASP A 54 -3.55 -30.25 -11.97
N THR A 55 -2.68 -29.71 -12.81
CA THR A 55 -2.09 -28.38 -12.60
C THR A 55 -3.16 -27.30 -12.61
N ILE A 56 -4.07 -27.30 -13.59
CA ILE A 56 -5.21 -26.38 -13.64
C ILE A 56 -6.09 -26.51 -12.39
N ARG A 57 -6.36 -27.74 -11.95
CA ARG A 57 -7.12 -27.98 -10.71
C ARG A 57 -6.43 -27.37 -9.50
N LYS A 58 -5.11 -27.60 -9.32
CA LYS A 58 -4.31 -27.02 -8.24
C LYS A 58 -4.28 -25.49 -8.30
N MET A 59 -4.10 -24.92 -9.49
CA MET A 59 -4.15 -23.47 -9.68
C MET A 59 -5.49 -22.91 -9.23
N ARG A 60 -6.61 -23.55 -9.61
CA ARG A 60 -7.95 -23.13 -9.19
C ARG A 60 -8.14 -23.22 -7.67
N THR A 61 -7.77 -24.35 -7.06
CA THR A 61 -7.91 -24.52 -5.60
C THR A 61 -7.04 -23.56 -4.80
N ASN A 62 -5.90 -23.13 -5.34
CA ASN A 62 -5.04 -22.14 -4.71
C ASN A 62 -5.53 -20.70 -4.94
N MET A 63 -6.30 -20.45 -6.00
CA MET A 63 -6.84 -19.13 -6.34
C MET A 63 -8.22 -18.85 -5.72
N ASP A 64 -9.05 -19.87 -5.53
CA ASP A 64 -10.32 -19.76 -4.80
C ASP A 64 -10.16 -19.11 -3.40
N PRO A 65 -9.17 -19.48 -2.55
CA PRO A 65 -8.95 -18.83 -1.26
C PRO A 65 -8.33 -17.42 -1.33
N LEU A 66 -7.93 -16.93 -2.52
CA LEU A 66 -7.48 -15.54 -2.69
C LEU A 66 -8.63 -14.55 -2.93
N THR A 67 -9.84 -15.03 -3.23
CA THR A 67 -11.04 -14.17 -3.31
C THR A 67 -11.47 -13.56 -1.97
N PRO A 68 -11.46 -14.27 -0.82
CA PRO A 68 -11.77 -13.64 0.48
C PRO A 68 -10.64 -12.72 1.00
N THR A 69 -9.38 -12.97 0.66
CA THR A 69 -8.28 -12.08 1.11
C THR A 69 -8.19 -10.81 0.29
N THR A 70 -8.48 -10.86 -1.01
CA THR A 70 -8.61 -9.67 -1.86
C THR A 70 -9.82 -8.83 -1.49
N SER A 71 -10.95 -9.43 -1.12
CA SER A 71 -12.11 -8.67 -0.60
C SER A 71 -11.80 -8.00 0.74
N THR A 72 -11.13 -8.70 1.66
CA THR A 72 -10.70 -8.13 2.95
C THR A 72 -9.70 -6.99 2.76
N LEU A 73 -8.72 -7.15 1.86
CA LEU A 73 -7.75 -6.09 1.53
C LEU A 73 -8.45 -4.86 0.91
N SER A 74 -9.39 -5.07 -0.02
CA SER A 74 -10.14 -3.98 -0.63
C SER A 74 -10.96 -3.19 0.39
N ALA A 75 -11.57 -3.87 1.37
CA ALA A 75 -12.30 -3.25 2.46
C ALA A 75 -11.35 -2.47 3.40
N ALA A 76 -10.17 -3.03 3.71
CA ALA A 76 -9.16 -2.34 4.50
C ALA A 76 -8.63 -1.08 3.79
N ILE A 77 -8.38 -1.14 2.48
CA ILE A 77 -7.95 0.00 1.68
C ILE A 77 -9.04 1.08 1.63
N ALA A 78 -10.31 0.68 1.45
CA ALA A 78 -11.43 1.61 1.49
C ALA A 78 -11.54 2.33 2.85
N HIS A 79 -11.41 1.59 3.95
CA HIS A 79 -11.43 2.15 5.30
C HIS A 79 -10.24 3.12 5.54
N ILE A 80 -9.05 2.78 5.05
CA ILE A 80 -7.87 3.68 5.12
C ILE A 80 -8.11 4.94 4.29
N ALA A 81 -8.66 4.83 3.09
CA ALA A 81 -8.99 5.98 2.25
C ALA A 81 -10.04 6.88 2.90
N GLU A 82 -11.08 6.31 3.50
CA GLU A 82 -12.13 7.04 4.20
C GLU A 82 -11.59 7.77 5.44
N THR A 83 -10.79 7.09 6.26
CA THR A 83 -10.14 7.71 7.44
C THR A 83 -9.14 8.80 7.05
N ALA A 84 -8.36 8.60 5.98
CA ALA A 84 -7.47 9.62 5.44
C ALA A 84 -8.25 10.84 4.90
N ALA A 85 -9.38 10.62 4.22
CA ALA A 85 -10.25 11.69 3.76
C ALA A 85 -10.87 12.47 4.93
N ALA A 86 -11.33 11.79 5.98
CA ALA A 86 -11.86 12.43 7.19
C ALA A 86 -10.79 13.26 7.93
N LEU A 87 -9.57 12.73 8.05
CA LEU A 87 -8.42 13.45 8.63
C LEU A 87 -8.02 14.65 7.76
N SER A 88 -8.02 14.50 6.44
CA SER A 88 -7.74 15.58 5.49
C SER A 88 -8.80 16.67 5.59
N HIS A 89 -10.09 16.34 5.67
CA HIS A 89 -11.15 17.33 5.86
C HIS A 89 -11.03 18.04 7.22
N HIS A 90 -10.52 17.36 8.25
CA HIS A 90 -10.30 17.98 9.56
C HIS A 90 -9.02 18.84 9.62
N HIS A 91 -8.02 18.57 8.79
CA HIS A 91 -6.77 19.34 8.70
C HIS A 91 -6.72 20.32 7.53
N ALA A 92 -7.69 20.30 6.62
CA ALA A 92 -7.91 21.33 5.62
C ALA A 92 -8.32 22.61 6.35
N VAL A 93 -7.30 23.33 6.80
CA VAL A 93 -7.39 24.74 7.17
C VAL A 93 -8.04 25.44 5.98
N PRO A 94 -9.18 26.14 6.16
CA PRO A 94 -9.67 27.02 5.12
C PRO A 94 -8.70 28.20 5.10
N ASP A 95 -7.70 28.14 4.22
CA ASP A 95 -7.05 29.35 3.79
C ASP A 95 -8.09 30.20 3.04
N ALA A 96 -8.01 31.48 3.36
CA ALA A 96 -9.00 32.51 3.18
C ALA A 96 -9.66 32.62 1.79
N GLU A 97 -10.86 33.22 1.82
CA GLU A 97 -11.58 33.90 0.73
C GLU A 97 -12.60 33.09 -0.08
N THR A 98 -13.75 32.82 0.52
CA THR A 98 -15.05 33.24 -0.07
C THR A 98 -16.16 33.15 0.97
N ALA A 99 -16.66 34.32 1.37
CA ALA A 99 -17.95 34.42 2.02
C ALA A 99 -19.03 33.96 1.02
N HIS A 100 -19.86 32.98 1.40
CA HIS A 100 -21.30 33.15 1.60
C HIS A 100 -22.01 31.79 1.73
N SER A 101 -22.85 31.73 2.77
CA SER A 101 -24.09 30.95 2.85
C SER A 101 -24.01 29.43 3.11
N GLY A 102 -24.62 29.00 4.22
CA GLY A 102 -25.23 27.66 4.27
C GLY A 102 -25.05 26.84 5.55
N THR A 103 -25.89 27.14 6.55
CA THR A 103 -26.60 26.17 7.40
C THR A 103 -25.86 25.16 8.30
N ASN A 104 -26.12 25.31 9.61
CA ASN A 104 -26.43 24.28 10.61
C ASN A 104 -25.65 22.95 10.62
N ASN A 105 -24.71 22.84 11.55
CA ASN A 105 -24.85 22.12 12.82
C ASN A 105 -23.45 21.72 13.28
N SER A 106 -22.95 22.36 14.34
CA SER A 106 -21.83 21.78 15.07
C SER A 106 -21.90 22.18 16.53
N HIS A 107 -21.93 21.16 17.38
CA HIS A 107 -21.73 21.26 18.82
C HIS A 107 -20.59 22.23 19.15
N PRO A 108 -20.69 23.03 20.23
CA PRO A 108 -19.64 23.99 20.56
C PRO A 108 -18.35 23.24 20.88
N ASN A 109 -17.39 23.35 19.96
CA ASN A 109 -16.03 22.87 20.10
C ASN A 109 -15.29 23.68 21.20
N THR A 110 -15.60 23.41 22.46
CA THR A 110 -14.90 23.99 23.63
C THR A 110 -13.48 23.47 23.72
N LYS A 111 -13.26 22.18 23.38
CA LYS A 111 -11.93 21.55 23.37
C LYS A 111 -10.96 22.19 22.37
N GLY A 112 -11.44 22.57 21.19
CA GLY A 112 -10.62 23.29 20.20
C GLY A 112 -10.17 24.65 20.71
N LYS A 113 -11.06 25.42 21.35
CA LYS A 113 -10.72 26.71 21.95
C LYS A 113 -9.68 26.57 23.05
N GLU A 114 -9.80 25.55 23.90
CA GLU A 114 -8.84 25.23 24.96
C GLU A 114 -7.46 24.82 24.41
N ILE A 115 -7.40 23.99 23.35
CA ILE A 115 -6.14 23.61 22.72
C ILE A 115 -5.47 24.82 22.05
N HIS A 116 -6.25 25.72 21.42
CA HIS A 116 -5.71 26.93 20.82
C HIS A 116 -5.15 27.91 21.86
N THR A 117 -5.81 28.09 23.01
CA THR A 117 -5.28 28.95 24.08
C THR A 117 -4.02 28.34 24.71
N VAL A 118 -3.98 27.01 24.91
CA VAL A 118 -2.79 26.30 25.37
C VAL A 118 -1.63 26.44 24.38
N ARG A 119 -1.89 26.24 23.09
CA ARG A 119 -0.88 26.42 22.04
C ARG A 119 -0.39 27.86 21.97
N TRP A 120 -1.26 28.85 22.15
CA TRP A 120 -0.87 30.26 22.13
C TRP A 120 0.06 30.63 23.29
N VAL A 121 -0.24 30.17 24.51
CA VAL A 121 0.62 30.38 25.69
C VAL A 121 1.96 29.65 25.55
N LEU A 122 1.97 28.42 25.02
CA LEU A 122 3.22 27.68 24.77
C LEU A 122 4.15 28.37 23.75
N ASN A 123 3.59 29.14 22.81
CA ASN A 123 4.37 29.91 21.83
C ASN A 123 4.68 31.34 22.29
N ALA A 124 4.29 31.73 23.52
CA ALA A 124 4.60 33.03 24.09
C ALA A 124 6.10 33.37 24.14
N PRO A 125 7.03 32.49 24.57
CA PRO A 125 8.45 32.86 24.68
C PRO A 125 9.09 33.22 23.33
N SER A 126 8.81 32.44 22.27
CA SER A 126 9.30 32.75 20.92
C SER A 126 8.70 34.05 20.36
N ARG A 127 7.43 34.34 20.66
CA ARG A 127 6.77 35.58 20.25
C ARG A 127 7.32 36.81 20.97
N LEU A 128 7.55 36.70 22.28
CA LEU A 128 8.17 37.76 23.08
C LEU A 128 9.60 38.04 22.58
N HIS A 129 10.37 37.00 22.26
CA HIS A 129 11.70 37.18 21.67
C HIS A 129 11.64 37.88 20.29
N ALA A 130 10.68 37.52 19.44
CA ALA A 130 10.46 38.18 18.15
C ALA A 130 10.06 39.67 18.31
N LEU A 131 9.25 40.02 19.30
CA LEU A 131 8.85 41.41 19.56
C LEU A 131 9.97 42.26 20.17
N LEU A 132 10.79 41.65 21.04
CA LEU A 132 11.95 42.31 21.63
C LEU A 132 13.07 42.56 20.60
N THR A 133 13.30 41.62 19.68
CA THR A 133 14.24 41.80 18.56
C THR A 133 13.76 42.85 17.55
N GLN A 134 12.44 43.02 17.38
CA GLN A 134 11.85 44.07 16.55
C GLN A 134 11.78 45.45 17.24
N GLY A 135 12.22 45.56 18.50
CA GLY A 135 12.24 46.83 19.25
C GLY A 135 10.89 47.30 19.79
N HIS A 136 9.82 46.50 19.61
CA HIS A 136 8.48 46.80 20.10
C HIS A 136 8.29 46.33 21.55
N ARG A 137 9.02 46.97 22.48
CA ARG A 137 8.95 46.66 23.92
C ARG A 137 7.54 46.83 24.50
N ASP A 138 6.85 47.91 24.13
CA ASP A 138 5.49 48.19 24.65
C ASP A 138 4.48 47.09 24.25
N ALA A 139 4.61 46.55 23.04
CA ALA A 139 3.76 45.45 22.57
C ALA A 139 4.12 44.13 23.27
N ALA A 140 5.40 43.87 23.50
CA ALA A 140 5.85 42.70 24.26
C ALA A 140 5.35 42.73 25.71
N GLU A 141 5.37 43.89 26.36
CA GLU A 141 4.85 44.07 27.72
C GLU A 141 3.33 43.85 27.79
N ALA A 142 2.57 44.31 26.79
CA ALA A 142 1.13 44.04 26.70
C ALA A 142 0.82 42.56 26.51
N GLU A 143 1.51 41.87 25.59
CA GLU A 143 1.34 40.43 25.39
C GLU A 143 1.75 39.62 26.63
N TRP A 144 2.82 40.04 27.31
CA TRP A 144 3.27 39.43 28.55
C TRP A 144 2.26 39.60 29.68
N ALA A 145 1.61 40.77 29.81
CA ALA A 145 0.58 41.00 30.81
C ALA A 145 -0.61 40.03 30.62
N GLU A 146 -1.03 39.80 29.38
CA GLU A 146 -2.11 38.85 29.06
C GLU A 146 -1.71 37.40 29.34
N VAL A 147 -0.50 37.00 28.92
CA VAL A 147 0.05 35.65 29.17
C VAL A 147 0.21 35.41 30.67
N ARG A 148 0.68 36.39 31.44
CA ARG A 148 0.88 36.28 32.89
C ARG A 148 -0.42 36.03 33.64
N VAL A 149 -1.51 36.72 33.28
CA VAL A 149 -2.83 36.47 33.88
C VAL A 149 -3.33 35.06 33.58
N LEU A 150 -3.03 34.51 32.41
CA LEU A 150 -3.37 33.13 32.05
C LEU A 150 -2.51 32.11 32.80
N LEU A 151 -1.20 32.35 32.92
CA LEU A 151 -0.27 31.50 33.67
C LEU A 151 -0.61 31.48 35.17
N GLU A 152 -1.01 32.61 35.77
CA GLU A 152 -1.48 32.66 37.17
C GLU A 152 -2.75 31.83 37.37
N LYS A 153 -3.70 31.91 36.43
CA LYS A 153 -4.91 31.06 36.45
C LYS A 153 -4.59 29.58 36.30
N TRP A 154 -3.52 29.22 35.58
CA TRP A 154 -3.09 27.83 35.40
C TRP A 154 -2.22 27.31 36.55
N ARG A 155 -1.46 28.20 37.21
CA ARG A 155 -0.74 27.92 38.45
C ARG A 155 -1.69 27.50 39.57
N GLY A 156 -2.86 28.17 39.67
CA GLY A 156 -3.91 27.79 40.61
C GLY A 156 -4.56 26.42 40.33
N ARG A 157 -4.30 25.80 39.17
CA ARG A 157 -4.75 24.44 38.80
C ARG A 157 -3.62 23.41 38.77
N GLU A 158 -2.41 23.78 39.21
CA GLU A 158 -1.26 22.87 39.35
C GLU A 158 -0.87 22.15 38.04
N VAL A 159 -0.88 22.87 36.92
CA VAL A 159 -0.44 22.35 35.62
C VAL A 159 1.09 22.33 35.55
N ALA A 160 1.68 21.17 35.27
CA ALA A 160 3.13 20.98 35.16
C ALA A 160 3.73 21.79 33.98
N GLY A 161 4.92 22.38 34.17
CA GLY A 161 5.66 23.14 33.15
C GLY A 161 5.33 24.64 33.07
N VAL A 162 4.33 25.13 33.82
CA VAL A 162 3.95 26.56 33.85
C VAL A 162 5.08 27.44 34.44
N GLU A 163 5.82 26.93 35.41
CA GLU A 163 6.94 27.65 36.05
C GLU A 163 8.15 27.78 35.11
N GLU A 164 8.43 26.75 34.29
CA GLU A 164 9.50 26.77 33.29
C GLU A 164 9.21 27.82 32.19
N LEU A 165 7.97 27.83 31.68
CA LEU A 165 7.50 28.86 30.75
C LEU A 165 7.57 30.27 31.34
N TRP A 166 7.28 30.41 32.63
CA TRP A 166 7.34 31.69 33.31
C TRP A 166 8.79 32.20 33.41
N GLN A 167 9.73 31.32 33.77
CA GLN A 167 11.16 31.61 33.80
C GLN A 167 11.73 31.91 32.40
N GLU A 168 11.26 31.21 31.37
CA GLU A 168 11.68 31.41 29.99
C GLU A 168 11.17 32.74 29.41
N CYS A 169 9.97 33.15 29.78
CA CYS A 169 9.48 34.48 29.43
C CYS A 169 10.16 35.58 30.25
N GLU A 170 10.44 35.34 31.54
CA GLU A 170 11.17 36.31 32.37
C GLU A 170 12.63 36.48 31.91
N SER A 171 13.27 35.40 31.44
CA SER A 171 14.61 35.46 30.85
C SER A 171 14.62 36.20 29.51
N ALA A 172 13.55 36.11 28.72
CA ALA A 172 13.38 36.92 27.52
C ALA A 172 13.35 38.44 27.86
N PHE A 173 12.76 38.85 28.98
CA PHE A 173 12.80 40.25 29.43
C PHE A 173 14.12 40.65 30.13
N LYS A 174 14.74 39.72 30.87
CA LYS A 174 16.03 39.91 31.58
C LYS A 174 17.26 39.83 30.68
N THR A 175 17.09 39.60 29.37
CA THR A 175 18.15 39.77 28.39
C THR A 175 18.07 41.17 27.76
N PRO A 176 18.55 42.24 28.45
CA PRO A 176 18.87 43.46 27.74
C PRO A 176 20.11 43.17 26.90
N GLY A 177 19.90 43.03 25.58
CA GLY A 177 20.92 43.18 24.55
C GLY A 177 22.33 42.67 24.89
N SER A 178 22.57 41.38 24.66
CA SER A 178 23.92 40.89 24.37
C SER A 178 23.82 39.98 23.16
N GLU A 179 24.00 40.58 21.99
CA GLU A 179 24.63 40.03 20.78
C GLU A 179 24.10 40.77 19.53
N ALA A 180 24.69 41.93 19.23
CA ALA A 180 24.88 42.46 17.87
C ALA A 180 25.60 43.83 17.91
N SER A 181 26.91 43.84 18.20
CA SER A 181 27.97 44.66 17.58
C SER A 181 29.27 44.52 18.34
#